data_AF-A0A060YVE4-F1
#
_entry.id   AF-A0A060YVE4-F1
#
_cell.length_a   1.000
_cell.length_b   1.000
_cell.length_c   1.000
_cell.angle_alpha   90.00
_cell.angle_beta   90.00
_cell.angle_gamma   90.00
#
_symmetry.space_group_name_H-M   'P 1'
#
loop_
_entity.id
_entity.type
_entity.pdbx_description
1 polymer ?
#
loop_
_entity_poly.entity_id
_entity_poly.type
_entity_poly.pdbx_seq_one_letter_code
_entity_poly.pdbx_strand_id
1 'polypeptide(L)'
;MRNTILWSDETKIEFFVLKDKRRVWRKPGTIPTVKHGGGSIMLWGCFSAAGTGRLVRIEGKMNGPKYREILDENLLQSTQDLRLGQRFTFQQNKDPKHTAKTTQ
;
A
#
# COMPACT_ATOMS: atom_id res chain seq x y z
N MET A 1 -8.76 -26.23 -4.44
CA MET A 1 -9.11 -25.11 -3.55
C MET A 1 -9.50 -23.94 -4.44
N ARG A 2 -10.60 -23.23 -4.16
CA ARG A 2 -10.98 -22.05 -4.94
C ARG A 2 -10.04 -20.91 -4.55
N ASN A 3 -9.06 -20.60 -5.40
CA ASN A 3 -8.15 -19.47 -5.26
C ASN A 3 -8.87 -18.15 -5.59
N THR A 4 -9.96 -17.85 -4.89
CA THR A 4 -10.88 -16.76 -5.21
C THR A 4 -10.84 -15.66 -4.16
N ILE A 5 -9.77 -15.57 -3.36
CA ILE A 5 -9.60 -14.52 -2.35
C ILE A 5 -8.66 -13.47 -2.94
N LEU A 6 -9.07 -12.20 -2.85
CA LEU A 6 -8.20 -11.05 -3.09
C LEU A 6 -7.86 -10.42 -1.74
N TRP A 7 -6.59 -10.49 -1.36
CA TRP A 7 -6.06 -9.83 -0.18
C TRP A 7 -5.63 -8.42 -0.54
N SER A 8 -5.88 -7.47 0.36
CA SER A 8 -5.47 -6.08 0.20
C SER A 8 -4.99 -5.50 1.53
N ASP A 9 -4.03 -4.56 1.45
CA ASP A 9 -3.55 -3.83 2.61
C ASP A 9 -2.86 -2.51 2.19
N GLU A 10 -2.65 -1.63 3.16
CA GLU A 10 -1.79 -0.47 3.00
C GLU A 10 -0.45 -0.67 3.70
N THR A 11 0.63 -0.26 3.04
CA THR A 11 1.97 -0.28 3.63
C THR A 11 2.65 1.08 3.50
N LYS A 12 3.46 1.41 4.51
CA LYS A 12 4.33 2.58 4.53
C LYS A 12 5.76 2.12 4.40
N ILE A 13 6.45 2.54 3.33
CA ILE A 13 7.86 2.26 3.12
C ILE A 13 8.65 3.55 3.40
N GLU A 14 9.61 3.45 4.31
CA GLU A 14 10.48 4.57 4.70
C GLU A 14 11.76 4.54 3.85
N PHE A 15 12.12 5.65 3.21
CA PHE A 15 13.32 5.67 2.37
C PHE A 15 14.61 5.64 3.19
N PHE A 16 14.55 6.14 4.42
CA PHE A 16 15.64 6.10 5.39
C PHE A 16 15.17 5.33 6.60
N VAL A 17 15.44 4.04 6.57
CA VAL A 17 15.18 3.15 7.70
C VAL A 17 16.16 3.50 8.81
N LEU A 18 15.64 3.88 9.98
CA LEU A 18 16.41 4.22 11.19
C LEU A 18 17.40 3.12 11.65
N LYS A 19 17.31 1.90 11.10
CA LYS A 19 18.11 0.73 11.50
C LYS A 19 19.14 0.26 10.47
N ASP A 20 19.21 0.87 9.29
CA ASP A 20 20.12 0.40 8.24
C ASP A 20 21.38 1.28 8.15
N LYS A 21 22.56 0.68 8.37
CA LYS A 21 23.85 1.37 8.29
C LYS A 21 24.22 1.62 6.83
N ARG A 22 23.63 2.64 6.22
CA ARG A 22 23.99 3.04 4.85
C ARG A 22 25.36 3.70 4.82
N ARG A 23 26.20 3.28 3.88
CA ARG A 23 27.44 3.99 3.54
C ARG A 23 27.09 5.28 2.81
N VAL A 24 27.60 6.40 3.31
CA VAL A 24 27.39 7.73 2.73
C VAL A 24 28.75 8.37 2.49
N TRP A 25 28.97 8.93 1.31
CA TRP A 25 30.18 9.70 1.02
C TRP A 25 30.07 11.08 1.67
N ARG A 26 31.11 11.50 2.38
CA ARG A 26 31.16 12.79 3.07
C ARG A 26 32.53 13.44 2.92
N LYS A 27 32.56 14.76 2.97
CA LYS A 27 33.81 15.51 3.07
C LYS A 27 34.42 15.31 4.48
N PRO A 28 35.75 15.24 4.62
CA PRO A 28 36.41 15.22 5.93
C PRO A 28 35.98 16.43 6.78
N GLY A 29 35.70 16.22 8.06
CA GLY A 29 35.31 17.28 9.01
C GLY A 29 33.80 17.52 9.19
N THR A 30 32.93 16.74 8.54
CA THR A 30 31.46 16.88 8.74
C THR A 30 30.92 16.03 9.90
N ILE A 31 30.15 16.64 10.80
CA ILE A 31 29.45 15.96 11.90
C ILE A 31 28.27 15.14 11.35
N PRO A 32 28.08 13.86 11.75
CA PRO A 32 26.89 13.08 11.40
C PRO A 32 25.62 13.72 11.98
N THR A 33 24.92 14.51 11.17
CA THR A 33 23.57 14.96 11.48
C THR A 33 22.64 14.51 10.36
N VAL A 34 21.76 13.56 10.68
CA VAL A 34 20.60 13.27 9.84
C VAL A 34 19.62 14.40 10.11
N LYS A 35 19.68 15.47 9.31
CA LYS A 35 18.62 16.48 9.32
C LYS A 35 17.38 15.83 8.70
N HIS A 36 16.52 15.31 9.57
CA HIS A 36 15.13 14.92 9.38
C HIS A 36 14.59 15.23 7.96
N GLY A 37 14.46 14.19 7.15
CA GLY A 37 13.97 14.34 5.77
C GLY A 37 13.86 13.03 5.02
N GLY A 38 13.81 11.90 5.75
CA GLY A 38 13.87 10.59 5.11
C GLY A 38 12.66 10.29 4.23
N GLY A 39 11.52 10.94 4.50
CA GLY A 39 10.30 10.72 3.74
C GLY A 39 9.79 9.28 3.84
N SER A 40 8.57 9.09 3.36
CA SER A 40 7.97 7.78 3.22
C SER A 40 7.00 7.78 2.07
N ILE A 41 6.87 6.64 1.41
CA ILE A 41 5.79 6.39 0.47
C ILE A 41 4.76 5.50 1.15
N MET A 42 3.48 5.87 1.00
CA MET A 42 2.36 5.03 1.39
C MET A 42 1.79 4.38 0.12
N LEU A 43 1.57 3.09 0.17
CA LEU A 43 1.09 2.29 -0.95
C LEU A 43 -0.14 1.51 -0.51
N TRP A 44 -1.12 1.40 -1.39
CA TRP A 44 -2.15 0.37 -1.33
C TRP A 44 -1.81 -0.71 -2.35
N GLY A 45 -1.96 -1.97 -1.97
CA GLY A 45 -1.74 -3.08 -2.89
C GLY A 45 -2.70 -4.22 -2.62
N CYS A 46 -2.93 -5.02 -3.65
CA CYS A 46 -3.68 -6.26 -3.53
C CYS A 46 -2.97 -7.42 -4.23
N PHE A 47 -3.27 -8.64 -3.80
CA PHE A 47 -2.74 -9.86 -4.43
C PHE A 47 -3.70 -11.02 -4.24
N SER A 48 -3.50 -12.07 -5.01
CA SER A 48 -4.17 -13.35 -4.87
C SER A 48 -3.17 -14.49 -5.03
N ALA A 49 -3.63 -15.73 -4.93
CA ALA A 49 -2.78 -16.88 -5.23
C ALA A 49 -2.36 -16.95 -6.71
N ALA A 50 -3.01 -16.19 -7.60
CA ALA A 50 -2.61 -16.07 -9.00
C ALA A 50 -1.45 -15.08 -9.22
N GLY A 51 -1.16 -14.22 -8.24
CA GLY A 51 -0.10 -13.22 -8.33
C GLY A 51 -0.49 -11.87 -7.73
N THR A 52 0.28 -10.84 -8.07
CA THR A 52 0.09 -9.47 -7.60
C THR A 52 -0.95 -8.74 -8.44
N GLY A 53 -1.90 -8.09 -7.78
CA GLY A 53 -2.79 -7.11 -8.40
C GLY A 53 -2.11 -5.75 -8.51
N ARG A 54 -2.92 -4.68 -8.59
CA ARG A 54 -2.41 -3.32 -8.70
C ARG A 54 -1.74 -2.86 -7.40
N LEU A 55 -0.72 -2.01 -7.57
CA LEU A 55 -0.03 -1.31 -6.50
C LEU A 55 -0.14 0.19 -6.76
N VAL A 56 -0.77 0.91 -5.84
CA VAL A 56 -1.16 2.31 -6.01
C VAL A 56 -0.44 3.16 -4.97
N ARG A 57 0.19 4.24 -5.40
CA ARG A 57 0.77 5.23 -4.51
C ARG A 57 -0.32 6.11 -3.92
N ILE A 58 -0.35 6.21 -2.60
CA ILE A 58 -1.23 7.11 -1.86
C ILE A 58 -0.49 8.42 -1.60
N GLU A 59 -1.05 9.52 -2.08
CA GLU A 59 -0.53 10.85 -1.78
C GLU A 59 -1.07 11.38 -0.45
N GLY A 60 -0.15 11.70 0.47
CA GLY A 60 -0.45 12.20 1.80
C GLY A 60 -0.98 11.11 2.74
N LYS A 61 -1.83 11.52 3.70
CA LYS A 61 -2.43 10.60 4.67
C LYS A 61 -3.65 9.91 4.07
N MET A 62 -3.73 8.60 4.24
CA MET A 62 -4.90 7.81 3.86
C MET A 62 -6.14 8.18 4.67
N ASN A 63 -7.28 8.34 4.01
CA ASN A 63 -8.59 8.58 4.63
C ASN A 63 -9.68 7.73 3.93
N GLY A 64 -10.88 7.68 4.50
CA GLY A 64 -11.99 6.87 3.95
C GLY A 64 -12.35 7.18 2.50
N PRO A 65 -12.57 8.45 2.12
CA PRO A 65 -12.89 8.82 0.73
C PRO A 65 -11.82 8.41 -0.28
N LYS A 66 -10.52 8.66 0.01
CA LYS A 66 -9.41 8.23 -0.85
C LYS A 66 -9.33 6.72 -0.96
N TYR A 67 -9.62 6.00 0.12
CA TYR A 67 -9.67 4.54 0.07
C TYR A 67 -10.75 4.05 -0.89
N ARG A 68 -11.94 4.65 -0.86
CA ARG A 68 -13.03 4.31 -1.78
C ARG A 68 -12.63 4.58 -3.23
N GLU A 69 -12.06 5.74 -3.53
CA GLU A 69 -11.56 6.09 -4.87
C GLU A 69 -10.55 5.05 -5.38
N ILE A 70 -9.58 4.66 -4.55
CA ILE A 70 -8.59 3.63 -4.91
C ILE A 70 -9.27 2.29 -5.21
N LEU A 71 -10.25 1.87 -4.40
CA LEU A 71 -11.00 0.65 -4.65
C LEU A 71 -11.81 0.73 -5.95
N ASP A 72 -12.56 1.79 -6.16
CA ASP A 72 -13.41 1.98 -7.34
C ASP A 72 -12.58 1.93 -8.63
N GLU A 73 -11.38 2.52 -8.64
CA GLU A 73 -10.50 2.54 -9.80
C GLU A 73 -9.71 1.25 -10.02
N ASN A 74 -9.32 0.54 -8.96
CA ASN A 74 -8.29 -0.50 -9.05
C ASN A 74 -8.75 -1.91 -8.67
N LEU A 75 -9.82 -2.05 -7.89
CA LEU A 75 -10.27 -3.36 -7.38
C LEU A 75 -10.72 -4.27 -8.52
N LEU A 76 -11.66 -3.80 -9.35
CA LEU A 76 -12.23 -4.61 -10.42
C LEU A 76 -11.16 -4.97 -11.45
N GLN A 77 -10.33 -4.01 -11.84
CA GLN A 77 -9.26 -4.27 -12.80
C GLN A 77 -8.24 -5.27 -12.26
N SER A 78 -7.86 -5.18 -10.98
CA SER A 78 -6.98 -6.18 -10.36
C SER A 78 -7.57 -7.58 -10.40
N THR A 79 -8.88 -7.73 -10.19
CA THR A 79 -9.54 -9.04 -10.24
C THR A 79 -9.60 -9.61 -11.65
N GLN A 80 -9.75 -8.75 -12.67
CA GLN A 80 -9.69 -9.14 -14.08
C GLN A 80 -8.28 -9.57 -14.48
N ASP A 81 -7.27 -8.78 -14.12
CA ASP A 81 -5.86 -9.06 -14.40
C ASP A 81 -5.43 -10.40 -13.78
N LEU A 82 -5.93 -10.68 -12.56
CA LEU A 82 -5.68 -11.92 -11.83
C LEU A 82 -6.63 -13.08 -12.21
N ARG A 83 -7.58 -12.86 -13.11
CA ARG A 83 -8.56 -13.86 -13.58
C ARG A 83 -9.30 -14.57 -12.43
N LEU A 84 -9.68 -13.83 -11.39
CA LEU A 84 -10.33 -14.38 -10.19
C LEU A 84 -11.78 -14.86 -10.41
N GLY A 85 -12.30 -14.68 -11.62
CA GLY A 85 -13.68 -15.00 -11.98
C GLY A 85 -14.68 -14.01 -11.40
N GLN A 86 -15.97 -14.24 -11.69
CA GLN A 86 -17.04 -13.30 -11.32
C GLN A 86 -17.41 -13.34 -9.83
N ARG A 87 -16.97 -14.38 -9.10
CA ARG A 87 -17.22 -14.53 -7.66
C ARG A 87 -15.88 -14.66 -6.93
N PHE A 88 -15.50 -13.60 -6.25
CA PHE A 88 -14.34 -13.55 -5.38
C PHE A 88 -14.70 -12.99 -4.01
N THR A 89 -13.91 -13.34 -3.01
CA THR A 89 -13.99 -12.76 -1.66
C THR A 89 -12.93 -11.68 -1.55
N PHE A 90 -13.36 -10.45 -1.29
CA PHE A 90 -12.46 -9.35 -1.01
C PHE A 90 -12.11 -9.34 0.48
N GLN A 91 -10.81 -9.37 0.80
CA GLN A 91 -10.30 -9.26 2.16
C GLN A 91 -9.59 -7.93 2.35
N GLN A 92 -9.96 -7.24 3.43
CA GLN A 92 -9.36 -6.01 3.93
C GLN A 92 -9.31 -6.06 5.45
N ASN A 93 -8.48 -5.21 6.07
CA ASN A 93 -8.41 -5.11 7.53
C ASN A 93 -9.64 -4.37 8.10
N LYS A 94 -9.79 -4.35 9.44
CA LYS A 94 -10.94 -3.71 10.13
C LYS A 94 -10.67 -2.25 10.53
N ASP A 95 -9.76 -1.55 9.87
CA ASP A 95 -9.51 -0.13 10.15
C ASP A 95 -10.83 0.65 10.00
N PRO A 96 -11.18 1.52 10.97
CA PRO A 96 -12.41 2.33 10.94
C PRO A 96 -12.65 3.06 9.61
N LYS A 97 -11.58 3.43 8.89
CA LYS A 97 -11.68 4.09 7.58
C LYS A 97 -12.36 3.23 6.51
N HIS A 98 -12.32 1.90 6.64
CA HIS A 98 -12.96 0.95 5.72
C HIS A 98 -14.42 0.66 6.07
N THR A 99 -14.86 1.02 7.28
CA THR A 99 -16.20 0.73 7.81
C THR A 99 -17.05 1.99 7.96
N ALA A 100 -16.53 3.16 7.58
CA ALA A 100 -17.29 4.40 7.59
C ALA A 100 -18.52 4.27 6.67
N LYS A 101 -19.68 4.78 7.10
CA LYS A 101 -21.00 4.67 6.41
C LYS A 101 -20.98 5.04 4.93
N THR A 102 -19.96 5.79 4.49
CA THR A 102 -19.70 6.17 3.11
C THR A 102 -18.96 5.09 2.29
N THR A 103 -18.84 3.84 2.76
CA THR A 103 -18.11 2.74 2.10
C THR A 103 -19.02 1.54 1.75
N GLN A 104 -20.31 1.60 2.13
CA GLN A 104 -21.33 0.64 1.68
C GLN A 104 -21.96 1.08 0.36
#